data_AF-A0A2D4UIN1-F1
#
_entry.id   AF-A0A2D4UIN1-F1
#
_cell.length_a   1.000
_cell.length_b   1.000
_cell.length_c   1.000
_cell.angle_alpha   90.00
_cell.angle_beta   90.00
_cell.angle_gamma   90.00
#
_symmetry.space_group_name_H-M   'P 1'
#
loop_
_entity.id
_entity.type
_entity.pdbx_description
1 polymer ?
#
loop_
_entity_poly.entity_id
_entity_poly.type
_entity_poly.pdbx_seq_one_letter_code
_entity_poly.pdbx_strand_id
1 'polypeptide(L)'
;MKKLLIIFLLIPTIAISGTFKNEEGKFGLKTKRSGFRSHVNFMDHNDHNFQYIKDETKARAGKYFQRFELRDGDCFGDDSWNDCETDRERVEFTANPRQ
;
A
#
# COMPACT_ATOMS: atom_id res chain seq x y z
N MET A 1 -19.10 36.89 32.72
CA MET A 1 -17.89 36.07 32.49
C MET A 1 -18.25 34.94 31.53
N LYS A 2 -17.98 35.10 30.22
CA LYS A 2 -18.24 34.04 29.23
C LYS A 2 -17.15 32.97 29.37
N LYS A 3 -17.50 31.81 29.96
CA LYS A 3 -16.62 30.63 29.95
C LYS A 3 -16.53 30.14 28.51
N LEU A 4 -15.39 30.39 27.87
CA LEU A 4 -15.06 29.83 26.56
C LEU A 4 -14.72 28.35 26.78
N LEU A 5 -15.68 27.46 26.51
CA LEU A 5 -15.47 26.02 26.59
C LEU A 5 -14.69 25.60 25.33
N ILE A 6 -13.36 25.55 25.42
CA ILE A 6 -12.51 24.94 24.39
C ILE A 6 -12.69 23.43 24.49
N ILE A 7 -13.58 22.89 23.66
CA ILE A 7 -13.67 21.45 23.40
C ILE A 7 -12.47 21.11 22.50
N PHE A 8 -11.41 20.54 23.10
CA PHE A 8 -10.38 19.84 22.35
C PHE A 8 -11.04 18.60 21.72
N LEU A 9 -11.57 18.74 20.50
CA LEU A 9 -11.88 17.59 19.66
C LEU A 9 -10.56 16.87 19.42
N LEU A 10 -10.36 15.76 20.13
CA LEU A 10 -9.41 14.72 19.78
C LEU A 10 -9.84 14.21 18.41
N ILE A 11 -9.39 14.86 17.33
CA ILE A 11 -9.59 14.36 15.98
C ILE A 11 -8.86 13.02 15.95
N PRO A 12 -9.57 11.87 15.91
CA PRO A 12 -8.88 10.59 15.79
C PRO A 12 -8.03 10.71 14.55
N THR A 13 -6.72 10.53 14.68
CA THR A 13 -5.82 10.64 13.55
C THR A 13 -6.28 9.63 12.51
N ILE A 14 -7.02 10.10 11.50
CA ILE A 14 -7.50 9.26 10.42
C ILE A 14 -6.24 8.65 9.82
N ALA A 15 -6.10 7.34 9.98
CA ALA A 15 -5.09 6.61 9.24
C ALA A 15 -5.45 6.82 7.77
N ILE A 16 -4.64 7.60 7.06
CA ILE A 16 -4.80 7.77 5.61
C ILE A 16 -4.36 6.45 4.99
N SER A 17 -5.30 5.52 4.94
CA SER A 17 -5.24 4.28 4.20
C SER A 17 -5.62 4.60 2.76
N GLY A 18 -4.73 4.34 1.82
CA GLY A 18 -5.03 4.53 0.40
C GLY A 18 -3.85 4.15 -0.46
N THR A 19 -4.05 4.23 -1.77
CA THR A 19 -3.01 3.97 -2.77
C THR A 19 -2.66 5.27 -3.50
N PHE A 20 -1.54 5.27 -4.21
CA PHE A 20 -1.12 6.37 -5.07
C PHE A 20 -0.30 5.85 -6.25
N LYS A 21 -0.12 6.68 -7.28
CA LYS A 21 0.96 6.55 -8.26
C LYS A 21 1.97 7.67 -8.01
N ASN A 22 3.27 7.35 -8.02
CA ASN A 22 4.32 8.37 -7.88
C ASN A 22 4.57 9.10 -9.22
N GLU A 23 5.54 10.00 -9.24
CA GLU A 23 5.92 10.75 -10.45
C GLU A 23 6.46 9.86 -11.58
N GLU A 24 6.98 8.67 -11.24
CA GLU A 24 7.43 7.64 -12.18
C GLU A 24 6.29 6.69 -12.61
N GLY A 25 5.05 6.95 -12.20
CA GLY A 25 3.90 6.09 -12.49
C GLY A 25 3.77 4.82 -11.64
N LYS A 26 4.73 4.54 -10.75
CA LYS A 26 4.77 3.36 -9.88
C LYS A 26 3.69 3.43 -8.81
N PHE A 27 3.02 2.31 -8.60
CA PHE A 27 1.95 2.19 -7.62
C PHE A 27 2.49 2.05 -6.20
N GLY A 28 1.85 2.69 -5.23
CA GLY A 28 2.32 2.70 -3.84
C GLY A 28 1.22 2.78 -2.79
N LEU A 29 1.58 2.47 -1.55
CA LEU A 29 0.68 2.49 -0.40
C LEU A 29 0.91 3.72 0.48
N LYS A 30 -0.16 4.48 0.72
CA LYS A 30 -0.18 5.54 1.73
C LYS A 30 -0.19 4.88 3.10
N THR A 31 0.88 5.09 3.85
CA THR A 31 1.01 4.56 5.21
C THR A 31 1.37 5.68 6.19
N LYS A 32 0.75 5.68 7.37
CA LYS A 32 1.07 6.58 8.48
C LYS A 32 1.60 5.71 9.61
N ARG A 33 2.89 5.85 9.97
CA ARG A 33 3.59 5.07 11.01
C ARG A 33 3.96 3.62 10.62
N SER A 34 4.27 3.36 9.36
CA SER A 34 4.80 2.05 8.94
C SER A 34 6.26 1.82 9.35
N GLY A 35 6.99 2.84 9.79
CA GLY A 35 8.44 2.78 10.04
C GLY A 35 9.29 3.00 8.78
N PHE A 36 8.69 2.96 7.59
CA PHE A 36 9.34 3.15 6.31
C PHE A 36 9.05 4.54 5.71
N ARG A 37 9.83 4.94 4.72
CA ARG A 37 9.62 6.16 3.93
C ARG A 37 8.52 5.96 2.90
N SER A 38 8.52 4.81 2.21
CA SER A 38 7.54 4.48 1.18
C SER A 38 7.37 2.97 1.05
N HIS A 39 6.27 2.58 0.41
CA HIS A 39 5.95 1.21 0.00
C HIS A 39 5.51 1.29 -1.46
N VAL A 40 6.31 0.77 -2.39
CA VAL A 40 6.14 0.97 -3.83
C VAL A 40 6.33 -0.36 -4.55
N ASN A 41 5.46 -0.64 -5.53
CA ASN A 41 5.64 -1.74 -6.48
C ASN A 41 6.53 -1.25 -7.64
N PHE A 42 7.59 -1.99 -7.93
CA PHE A 42 8.60 -1.61 -8.95
C PHE A 42 8.42 -2.32 -10.29
N MET A 43 7.81 -3.51 -10.30
CA MET A 43 7.70 -4.39 -11.48
C MET A 43 6.42 -4.17 -12.30
N ASP A 44 5.42 -3.51 -11.74
CA ASP A 44 4.02 -3.45 -12.17
C ASP A 44 3.14 -4.59 -11.63
N HIS A 45 1.83 -4.49 -11.90
CA HIS A 45 0.80 -5.48 -11.59
C HIS A 45 -0.50 -5.18 -12.37
N ASN A 46 -1.32 -6.19 -12.61
CA ASN A 46 -2.70 -6.01 -13.09
C ASN A 46 -3.62 -5.54 -11.95
N ASP A 47 -4.76 -4.94 -12.31
CA ASP A 47 -5.74 -4.43 -11.32
C ASP A 47 -6.26 -5.51 -10.35
N HIS A 48 -6.33 -6.77 -10.77
CA HIS A 48 -6.76 -7.86 -9.89
C HIS A 48 -5.68 -8.29 -8.90
N ASN A 49 -4.42 -8.05 -9.20
CA ASN A 49 -3.31 -8.59 -8.43
C ASN A 49 -3.20 -7.98 -7.03
N PHE A 50 -3.59 -6.72 -6.89
CA PHE A 50 -3.49 -6.02 -5.63
C PHE A 50 -4.77 -5.26 -5.27
N GLN A 51 -5.25 -5.47 -4.05
CA GLN A 51 -6.32 -4.66 -3.48
C GLN A 51 -5.99 -4.25 -2.05
N TYR A 52 -6.30 -3.01 -1.70
CA TYR A 52 -6.22 -2.52 -0.32
C TYR A 52 -7.62 -2.36 0.26
N ILE A 53 -8.05 -3.39 1.00
CA ILE A 53 -9.46 -3.62 1.32
C ILE A 53 -9.77 -3.14 2.74
N LYS A 54 -10.88 -2.42 2.90
CA LYS A 54 -11.40 -2.01 4.21
C LYS A 54 -12.33 -3.07 4.78
N ASP A 55 -11.84 -3.86 5.74
CA ASP A 55 -12.65 -4.80 6.52
C ASP A 55 -11.97 -5.04 7.87
N GLU A 56 -12.53 -4.45 8.92
CA GLU A 56 -12.02 -4.56 10.29
C GLU A 56 -12.10 -5.98 10.84
N THR A 57 -13.01 -6.82 10.32
CA THR A 57 -13.20 -8.19 10.81
C THR A 57 -12.14 -9.16 10.29
N LYS A 58 -11.50 -8.81 9.15
CA LYS A 58 -10.44 -9.60 8.52
C LYS A 58 -9.05 -9.00 8.71
N ALA A 59 -8.96 -7.71 9.02
CA ALA A 59 -7.69 -7.04 9.22
C ALA A 59 -6.98 -7.53 10.48
N ARG A 60 -5.71 -7.94 10.37
CA ARG A 60 -4.85 -8.24 11.52
C ARG A 60 -4.75 -7.05 12.49
N ALA A 61 -4.68 -5.84 11.95
CA ALA A 61 -4.59 -4.60 12.71
C ALA A 61 -5.18 -3.43 11.92
N GLY A 62 -5.84 -2.50 12.63
CA GLY A 62 -6.48 -1.35 11.99
C GLY A 62 -7.72 -1.75 11.20
N LYS A 63 -8.01 -1.00 10.12
CA LYS A 63 -9.26 -1.15 9.35
C LYS A 63 -9.07 -1.77 7.97
N TYR A 64 -7.82 -2.02 7.57
CA TYR A 64 -7.48 -2.40 6.22
C TYR A 64 -6.50 -3.56 6.19
N PHE A 65 -6.59 -4.38 5.15
CA PHE A 65 -5.63 -5.42 4.83
C PHE A 65 -5.30 -5.40 3.34
N GLN A 66 -4.15 -5.97 3.01
CA GLN A 66 -3.69 -6.11 1.63
C GLN A 66 -4.12 -7.48 1.11
N ARG A 67 -4.72 -7.53 -0.08
CA ARG A 67 -4.94 -8.77 -0.81
C ARG A 67 -3.99 -8.80 -2.00
N PHE A 68 -3.20 -9.85 -2.07
CA PHE A 68 -2.40 -10.22 -3.23
C PHE A 68 -3.08 -11.41 -3.89
N GLU A 69 -3.21 -11.36 -5.21
CA GLU A 69 -3.78 -12.41 -6.04
C GLU A 69 -2.82 -12.62 -7.21
N LEU A 70 -2.43 -13.86 -7.48
CA LEU A 70 -1.67 -14.24 -8.67
C LEU A 70 -2.53 -15.21 -9.47
N ARG A 71 -2.49 -15.08 -10.80
CA ARG A 71 -3.11 -15.96 -11.76
C ARG A 71 -2.06 -16.38 -12.77
N ASP A 72 -2.26 -17.55 -13.37
CA ASP A 72 -1.40 -18.06 -14.43
C ASP A 72 -1.12 -16.98 -15.49
N GLY A 73 0.15 -16.66 -15.67
CA GLY A 73 0.62 -15.64 -16.62
C GLY A 73 0.72 -14.22 -16.06
N ASP A 74 0.47 -14.00 -14.76
CA ASP A 74 0.77 -12.74 -14.08
C ASP A 74 2.29 -12.59 -13.84
N CYS A 75 3.02 -12.43 -14.94
CA CYS A 75 4.45 -12.20 -14.95
C CYS A 75 4.76 -10.75 -15.36
N PHE A 76 5.69 -10.12 -14.65
CA PHE A 76 6.05 -8.71 -14.81
C PHE A 76 7.57 -8.55 -14.98
N GLY A 77 7.99 -7.36 -15.39
CA GLY A 77 9.38 -7.13 -15.79
C GLY A 77 9.81 -5.68 -15.68
N ASP A 78 11.11 -5.49 -15.57
CA ASP A 78 11.78 -4.21 -15.77
C ASP A 78 12.95 -4.41 -16.76
N ASP A 79 13.78 -3.38 -16.96
CA ASP A 79 14.90 -3.43 -17.91
C ASP A 79 15.98 -4.47 -17.54
N SER A 80 15.95 -5.03 -16.32
CA SER A 80 16.95 -5.95 -15.78
C SER A 80 16.41 -7.35 -15.45
N TRP A 81 15.09 -7.51 -15.35
CA TRP A 81 14.45 -8.73 -14.89
C TRP A 81 13.13 -8.99 -15.63
N ASN A 82 12.88 -10.25 -15.97
CA ASN A 82 11.61 -10.70 -16.54
C ASN A 82 11.14 -11.97 -15.82
N ASP A 83 9.97 -11.90 -15.20
CA ASP A 83 9.36 -13.03 -14.48
C ASP A 83 9.01 -14.19 -15.42
N CYS A 84 8.49 -13.90 -16.62
CA CYS A 84 8.08 -14.93 -17.58
C CYS A 84 9.28 -15.74 -18.09
N GLU A 85 10.42 -15.08 -18.32
CA GLU A 85 11.66 -15.74 -18.79
C GLU A 85 12.29 -16.62 -17.71
N THR A 86 11.86 -16.48 -16.46
CA THR A 86 12.44 -17.16 -15.30
C THR A 86 11.46 -18.09 -14.59
N ASP A 87 10.31 -18.38 -15.21
CA ASP A 87 9.24 -19.21 -14.64
C ASP A 87 8.78 -18.69 -13.27
N ARG A 88 8.53 -17.38 -13.20
CA ARG A 88 8.08 -16.68 -12.00
C ARG A 88 6.84 -15.86 -12.27
N GLU A 89 6.12 -15.58 -11.18
CA GLU A 89 4.99 -14.66 -11.10
C GLU A 89 5.16 -13.92 -9.77
N ARG A 90 5.18 -12.58 -9.80
CA ARG A 90 5.46 -11.78 -8.60
C ARG A 90 4.70 -10.48 -8.58
N VAL A 91 4.01 -10.25 -7.46
CA VAL A 91 3.42 -8.94 -7.14
C VAL A 91 3.83 -8.59 -5.73
N GLU A 92 4.64 -7.54 -5.60
CA GLU A 92 5.20 -7.13 -4.32
C GLU A 92 5.23 -5.62 -4.14
N PHE A 93 5.39 -5.19 -2.89
CA PHE A 93 5.70 -3.81 -2.54
C PHE A 93 7.01 -3.79 -1.76
N THR A 94 7.97 -3.02 -2.25
CA THR A 94 9.23 -2.80 -1.57
C THR A 94 9.08 -1.65 -0.58
N ALA A 95 9.47 -1.89 0.66
CA ALA A 95 9.47 -0.88 1.71
C ALA A 95 10.84 -0.18 1.76
N ASN A 96 10.89 1.13 1.49
CA ASN A 96 12.15 1.90 1.56
C ASN A 96 12.37 2.39 2.99
N PRO A 97 13.46 1.98 3.69
CA PRO A 97 13.74 2.42 5.05
C PRO A 97 14.05 3.93 5.13
N ARG A 98 14.05 4.48 6.35
CA ARG A 98 14.33 5.91 6.62
C ARG A 98 15.79 6.21 6.97
N GLN A 99 16.71 5.28 6.67
CA GLN A 99 18.10 5.29 7.15
C GLN A 99 18.82 6.60 6.88
#